data_AF-K1SW44-F1
#
_entry.id   AF-K1SW44-F1
#
_cell.length_a   1.000
_cell.length_b   1.000
_cell.length_c   1.000
_cell.angle_alpha   90.00
_cell.angle_beta   90.00
_cell.angle_gamma   90.00
#
_symmetry.space_group_name_H-M   'P 1'
#
loop_
_entity.id
_entity.type
_entity.pdbx_description
1 polymer ?
#
loop_
_entity_poly.entity_id
_entity_poly.type
_entity_poly.pdbx_seq_one_letter_code
_entity_poly.pdbx_strand_id
1 'polypeptide(L)'
;MVCYDAAKSWSEIGTKEVQFPVITSISVAGRPLCPGETLMPVSAPFIDEVFLSVNDNNISFTFSALNYAVENTDLYEYCLEEYDKEWKTLMKGNQVSYTELPVGDYMFRVRAASNPAAIKAVRWLLPEIR
;
A
#
# COMPACT_ATOMS: atom_id res chain seq x y z
N MET A 1 -54.29 -0.86 -14.24
CA MET A 1 -53.81 -1.85 -15.22
C MET A 1 -52.50 -1.31 -15.76
N VAL A 2 -51.42 -2.05 -15.48
CA VAL A 2 -50.00 -2.06 -15.94
C VAL A 2 -49.67 -1.15 -17.15
N CYS A 3 -48.52 -0.48 -17.29
CA CYS A 3 -47.15 -0.81 -16.87
C CYS A 3 -46.27 0.44 -16.70
N TYR A 4 -45.38 0.43 -15.70
CA TYR A 4 -44.15 1.23 -15.74
C TYR A 4 -43.13 0.45 -16.58
N ASP A 5 -42.57 1.09 -17.61
CA ASP A 5 -41.55 0.49 -18.48
C ASP A 5 -40.28 0.17 -17.69
N ALA A 6 -40.13 -1.10 -17.33
CA ALA A 6 -38.93 -1.69 -16.72
C ALA A 6 -37.88 -2.04 -17.79
N ALA A 7 -37.54 -1.08 -18.65
CA ALA A 7 -36.57 -1.27 -19.73
C ALA A 7 -35.42 -0.24 -19.71
N LYS A 8 -35.15 0.40 -18.56
CA LYS A 8 -33.83 0.99 -18.34
C LYS A 8 -32.86 -0.10 -17.91
N SER A 9 -32.34 -0.76 -18.95
CA SER A 9 -31.12 -1.55 -19.07
C SER A 9 -30.28 -1.66 -17.78
N TRP A 10 -30.27 -2.86 -17.20
CA TRP A 10 -29.41 -3.29 -16.10
C TRP A 10 -27.89 -3.36 -16.46
N SER A 11 -27.45 -2.64 -17.48
CA SER A 11 -26.06 -2.64 -17.96
C SER A 11 -25.16 -1.57 -17.33
N GLU A 12 -25.72 -0.64 -16.55
CA GLU A 12 -24.96 0.48 -15.94
C GLU A 12 -24.69 0.31 -14.43
N ILE A 13 -25.20 -0.75 -13.80
CA ILE A 13 -25.04 -1.01 -12.37
C ILE A 13 -23.85 -1.93 -12.09
N GLY A 14 -22.63 -1.41 -12.20
CA GLY A 14 -21.47 -2.22 -11.88
C GLY A 14 -20.12 -1.57 -12.12
N THR A 15 -19.97 -0.27 -11.89
CA THR A 15 -18.62 0.24 -11.60
C THR A 15 -18.24 -0.34 -10.24
N LYS A 16 -17.61 -1.53 -10.24
CA LYS A 16 -16.96 -2.09 -9.06
C LYS A 16 -16.12 -0.96 -8.47
N GLU A 17 -16.48 -0.47 -7.29
CA GLU A 17 -15.77 0.63 -6.64
C GLU A 17 -14.28 0.32 -6.67
N VAL A 18 -13.50 1.29 -7.13
CA VAL A 18 -12.04 1.15 -7.21
C VAL A 18 -11.52 1.11 -5.77
N GLN A 19 -11.26 -0.09 -5.27
CA GLN A 19 -10.66 -0.28 -3.96
C GLN A 19 -9.15 -0.08 -4.08
N PHE A 20 -8.68 1.04 -3.55
CA PHE A 20 -7.25 1.31 -3.41
C PHE A 20 -6.73 0.50 -2.22
N PRO A 21 -5.57 -0.17 -2.35
CA PRO A 21 -4.91 -0.75 -1.19
C PRO A 21 -4.54 0.37 -0.21
N VAL A 22 -4.79 0.12 1.07
CA VAL A 22 -4.46 1.02 2.16
C VAL A 22 -3.30 0.42 2.94
N ILE A 23 -2.29 1.22 3.26
CA ILE A 23 -1.21 0.82 4.17
C ILE A 23 -1.76 0.89 5.59
N THR A 24 -1.83 -0.26 6.25
CA THR A 24 -2.46 -0.41 7.56
C THR A 24 -1.44 -0.33 8.69
N SER A 25 -0.18 -0.72 8.44
CA SER A 25 0.89 -0.68 9.42
C SER A 25 2.25 -0.46 8.75
N ILE A 26 3.13 0.24 9.45
CA ILE A 26 4.54 0.42 9.11
C ILE A 26 5.37 -0.01 10.30
N SER A 27 6.35 -0.87 10.07
CA SER A 27 7.26 -1.36 11.10
C SER A 27 8.70 -1.00 10.75
N VAL A 28 9.46 -0.57 11.75
CA VAL A 28 10.85 -0.14 11.61
C VAL A 28 11.70 -0.94 12.59
N ALA A 29 12.79 -1.55 12.11
CA ALA A 29 13.63 -2.46 12.90
C ALA A 29 12.83 -3.57 13.62
N GLY A 30 11.75 -4.05 12.98
CA GLY A 30 10.84 -5.06 13.53
C GLY A 30 9.82 -4.53 14.55
N ARG A 31 9.83 -3.23 14.88
CA ARG A 31 8.87 -2.60 15.78
C ARG A 31 7.79 -1.86 14.99
N PRO A 32 6.49 -2.18 15.16
CA PRO A 32 5.42 -1.39 14.55
C PRO A 32 5.44 0.03 15.11
N LEU A 33 5.32 1.03 14.23
CA LEU A 33 5.20 2.42 14.61
C LEU A 33 3.79 2.73 15.10
N CYS A 34 3.70 3.51 16.17
CA CYS A 34 2.42 3.99 16.67
C CYS A 34 2.13 5.40 16.13
N PRO A 35 0.86 5.75 15.85
CA PRO A 35 0.49 7.12 15.52
C PRO A 35 0.89 8.07 16.65
N GLY A 36 1.46 9.23 16.30
CA GLY A 36 1.95 10.23 17.26
C GLY A 36 3.42 10.08 17.64
N GLU A 37 4.12 9.10 17.09
CA GLU A 37 5.58 8.98 17.23
C GLU A 37 6.30 9.92 16.27
N THR A 38 7.55 10.27 16.58
CA THR A 38 8.37 11.18 15.75
C THR A 38 8.45 10.73 14.30
N LEU A 39 8.54 9.42 14.06
CA LEU A 39 8.64 8.84 12.72
C LEU A 39 7.27 8.62 12.05
N MET A 40 6.18 8.72 12.82
CA MET A 40 4.81 8.47 12.36
C MET A 40 3.84 9.41 13.10
N PRO A 41 3.81 10.72 12.74
CA PRO A 41 2.97 11.70 13.43
C PRO A 41 1.48 11.45 13.21
N VAL A 42 1.12 10.81 12.10
CA VAL A 42 -0.24 10.40 11.72
C VAL A 42 -0.30 8.90 11.54
N SER A 43 -1.50 8.30 11.53
CA SER A 43 -1.62 6.86 11.33
C SER A 43 -1.21 6.43 9.92
N ALA A 44 -0.76 5.18 9.79
CA ALA A 44 -0.25 4.60 8.54
C ALA A 44 -1.15 4.77 7.29
N PRO A 45 -2.50 4.77 7.39
CA PRO A 45 -3.35 5.04 6.22
C PRO A 45 -3.17 6.44 5.62
N PHE A 46 -2.84 7.43 6.46
CA PHE A 46 -2.76 8.85 6.12
C PHE A 46 -1.33 9.37 6.04
N ILE A 47 -0.33 8.50 6.20
CA ILE A 47 1.07 8.91 6.08
C ILE A 47 1.46 8.94 4.61
N ASP A 48 2.05 10.04 4.20
CA ASP A 48 2.58 10.20 2.84
C ASP A 48 4.11 10.07 2.81
N GLU A 49 4.78 10.43 3.91
CA GLU A 49 6.24 10.41 4.03
C GLU A 49 6.69 9.81 5.37
N VAL A 50 7.70 8.94 5.34
CA VAL A 50 8.37 8.39 6.53
C VAL A 50 9.86 8.71 6.45
N PHE A 51 10.41 9.23 7.54
CA PHE A 51 11.84 9.46 7.69
C PHE A 51 12.44 8.34 8.52
N LEU A 52 13.53 7.74 8.04
CA LEU A 52 14.24 6.69 8.78
C LEU A 52 15.65 7.13 9.18
N SER A 53 16.13 6.59 10.30
CA SER A 53 17.52 6.76 10.72
C SER A 53 18.40 5.76 9.97
N VAL A 54 19.67 6.09 9.75
CA VAL A 54 20.64 5.18 9.09
C VAL A 54 20.82 3.88 9.85
N ASN A 55 20.61 3.89 11.17
CA ASN A 55 20.71 2.69 12.00
C ASN A 55 19.47 1.79 11.90
N ASP A 56 18.35 2.31 11.38
CA ASP A 56 17.06 1.64 11.29
C ASP A 56 16.64 1.42 9.82
N ASN A 57 17.56 0.89 9.01
CA ASN A 57 17.36 0.67 7.56
C ASN A 57 16.53 -0.59 7.22
N ASN A 58 15.76 -1.10 8.17
CA ASN A 58 14.81 -2.19 7.97
C ASN A 58 13.39 -1.64 8.14
N ILE A 59 12.65 -1.57 7.04
CA ILE A 59 11.23 -1.20 7.04
C ILE A 59 10.38 -2.38 6.59
N SER A 60 9.18 -2.47 7.14
CA SER A 60 8.14 -3.35 6.64
C SER A 60 6.83 -2.60 6.48
N PHE A 61 6.14 -2.84 5.38
CA PHE A 61 4.83 -2.28 5.09
C PHE A 61 3.80 -3.39 5.12
N THR A 62 2.71 -3.18 5.85
CA THR A 62 1.51 -4.02 5.80
C THR A 62 0.40 -3.23 5.15
N PHE A 63 -0.33 -3.84 4.21
CA PHE A 63 -1.38 -3.20 3.44
C PHE A 63 -2.62 -4.09 3.31
N SER A 64 -3.73 -3.54 2.84
CA SER A 64 -4.95 -4.29 2.54
C SER A 64 -5.81 -3.56 1.53
N ALA A 65 -6.38 -4.28 0.58
CA ALA A 65 -7.42 -3.76 -0.32
C ALA A 65 -8.78 -3.58 0.39
N LEU A 66 -8.89 -3.88 1.69
CA LEU A 66 -10.14 -3.84 2.48
C LEU A 66 -11.26 -4.72 1.90
N ASN A 67 -10.88 -5.72 1.11
CA ASN A 67 -11.78 -6.71 0.56
C ASN A 67 -12.02 -7.84 1.57
N TYR A 68 -12.89 -7.58 2.54
CA TYR A 68 -13.26 -8.56 3.57
C TYR A 68 -14.23 -9.64 3.09
N ALA A 69 -14.74 -9.52 1.85
CA ALA A 69 -15.67 -10.50 1.29
C ALA A 69 -14.99 -11.83 0.97
N VAL A 70 -13.69 -11.82 0.67
CA VAL A 70 -12.90 -13.02 0.38
C VAL A 70 -11.51 -12.90 1.01
N GLU A 71 -11.34 -13.51 2.18
CA GLU A 71 -10.05 -13.49 2.89
C GLU A 71 -8.90 -14.03 2.02
N ASN A 72 -7.74 -13.37 2.07
CA ASN A 72 -6.46 -13.88 1.57
C ASN A 72 -6.37 -14.28 0.08
N THR A 73 -7.27 -13.80 -0.78
CA THR A 73 -7.17 -14.02 -2.23
C THR A 73 -6.63 -12.82 -3.00
N ASP A 74 -6.45 -11.68 -2.34
CA ASP A 74 -5.92 -10.49 -2.99
C ASP A 74 -4.43 -10.70 -3.30
N LEU A 75 -4.14 -10.81 -4.59
CA LEU A 75 -2.78 -10.71 -5.12
C LEU A 75 -2.39 -9.24 -5.14
N TYR A 76 -1.22 -8.92 -4.60
CA TYR A 76 -0.69 -7.57 -4.60
C TYR A 76 0.54 -7.48 -5.50
N GLU A 77 0.76 -6.31 -6.06
CA GLU A 77 2.00 -5.97 -6.72
C GLU A 77 2.60 -4.75 -6.03
N TYR A 78 3.90 -4.78 -5.81
CA TYR A 78 4.61 -3.73 -5.11
C TYR A 78 5.95 -3.41 -5.78
N CYS A 79 6.43 -2.20 -5.59
CA CYS A 79 7.67 -1.72 -6.16
C CYS A 79 8.27 -0.65 -5.22
N LEU A 80 9.57 -0.70 -4.99
CA LEU A 80 10.33 0.39 -4.40
C LEU A 80 11.09 1.11 -5.51
N GLU A 81 10.63 2.30 -5.89
CA GLU A 81 11.32 3.10 -6.90
C GLU A 81 12.76 3.41 -6.46
N GLU A 82 13.69 3.52 -7.41
CA GLU A 82 15.15 3.62 -7.19
C GLU A 82 15.86 2.36 -6.66
N TYR A 83 15.13 1.29 -6.31
CA TYR A 83 15.72 0.02 -5.87
C TYR A 83 15.26 -1.19 -6.71
N ASP A 84 13.95 -1.31 -6.94
CA ASP A 84 13.36 -2.38 -7.72
C ASP A 84 13.32 -2.00 -9.21
N LYS A 85 13.80 -2.91 -10.07
CA LYS A 85 13.76 -2.73 -11.53
C LYS A 85 12.36 -2.91 -12.12
N GLU A 86 11.54 -3.72 -11.46
CA GLU A 86 10.25 -4.21 -11.94
C GLU A 86 9.28 -4.36 -10.76
N TRP A 87 7.97 -4.32 -11.03
CA TRP A 87 6.95 -4.64 -10.03
C TRP A 87 7.08 -6.10 -9.60
N LYS A 88 7.04 -6.35 -8.29
CA LYS A 88 7.07 -7.68 -7.69
C LYS A 88 5.66 -8.10 -7.29
N THR A 89 5.29 -9.34 -7.60
CA THR A 89 3.99 -9.90 -7.20
C THR A 89 4.11 -10.60 -5.84
N LEU A 90 3.27 -10.20 -4.88
CA LEU A 90 3.06 -10.87 -3.61
C LEU A 90 1.88 -11.84 -3.76
N MET A 91 2.18 -13.15 -3.85
CA MET A 91 1.16 -14.17 -4.05
C MET A 91 0.37 -14.55 -2.80
N LYS A 92 0.94 -14.32 -1.61
CA LYS A 92 0.32 -14.65 -0.33
C LYS A 92 0.69 -13.63 0.74
N GLY A 93 -0.31 -13.27 1.53
CA GLY A 93 -0.17 -12.29 2.58
C GLY A 93 -0.20 -10.87 2.04
N ASN A 94 0.15 -9.93 2.90
CA ASN A 94 -0.07 -8.51 2.67
C ASN A 94 1.02 -7.64 3.32
N GLN A 95 2.18 -8.24 3.58
CA GLN A 95 3.32 -7.60 4.20
C GLN A 95 4.55 -7.80 3.33
N VAL A 96 5.33 -6.73 3.16
CA VAL A 96 6.62 -6.73 2.48
C VAL A 96 7.65 -6.05 3.36
N SER A 97 8.89 -6.53 3.29
CA SER A 97 10.00 -6.02 4.08
C SER A 97 11.18 -5.70 3.19
N TYR A 98 11.81 -4.55 3.43
CA TYR A 98 13.06 -4.16 2.81
C TYR A 98 14.11 -3.96 3.90
N THR A 99 15.25 -4.62 3.73
CA THR A 99 16.34 -4.67 4.71
C THR A 99 17.62 -4.15 4.08
N GLU A 100 18.48 -3.53 4.90
CA GLU A 100 19.82 -3.13 4.50
C GLU A 100 19.86 -2.17 3.30
N LEU A 101 18.84 -1.30 3.20
CA LEU A 101 18.77 -0.36 2.08
C LEU A 101 19.84 0.74 2.21
N PRO A 102 20.48 1.11 1.09
CA PRO A 102 21.43 2.21 1.07
C PRO A 102 20.71 3.54 1.30
N VAL A 103 21.48 4.55 1.71
CA VAL A 103 20.98 5.92 1.90
C VAL A 103 20.38 6.45 0.59
N GLY A 104 19.20 7.08 0.67
CA GLY A 104 18.45 7.48 -0.53
C GLY A 104 17.03 7.95 -0.27
N ASP A 105 16.38 8.40 -1.33
CA ASP A 105 14.96 8.75 -1.38
C ASP A 105 14.24 7.70 -2.19
N TYR A 106 13.30 7.00 -1.56
CA TYR A 106 12.58 5.88 -2.13
C TYR A 106 11.09 6.18 -2.16
N MET A 107 10.41 5.63 -3.15
CA MET A 107 8.95 5.65 -3.21
C MET A 107 8.42 4.23 -3.19
N PHE A 108 7.84 3.82 -2.07
CA PHE A 108 7.16 2.55 -1.98
C PHE A 108 5.79 2.67 -2.66
N ARG A 109 5.51 1.78 -3.60
CA ARG A 109 4.23 1.70 -4.32
C ARG A 109 3.63 0.32 -4.15
N VAL A 110 2.32 0.28 -3.94
CA VAL A 110 1.54 -0.97 -3.88
C VAL A 110 0.24 -0.81 -4.64
N ARG A 111 -0.16 -1.87 -5.34
CA ARG A 111 -1.43 -1.99 -6.07
C ARG A 111 -2.00 -3.38 -5.91
N ALA A 112 -3.32 -3.52 -6.07
CA ALA A 112 -3.92 -4.84 -6.21
C ALA A 112 -3.67 -5.35 -7.64
N ALA A 113 -3.29 -6.62 -7.80
CA ALA A 113 -3.11 -7.22 -9.13
C ALA A 113 -4.43 -7.27 -9.92
N SER A 114 -5.56 -7.32 -9.19
CA SER A 114 -6.91 -7.24 -9.78
C SER A 114 -7.23 -5.85 -10.35
N ASN A 115 -6.54 -4.80 -9.91
CA ASN A 115 -6.69 -3.45 -10.43
C ASN A 115 -5.36 -2.68 -10.43
N PRO A 116 -4.54 -2.86 -11.49
CA PRO A 116 -3.23 -2.21 -11.59
C PRO A 116 -3.25 -0.68 -11.67
N ALA A 117 -4.41 -0.06 -11.89
CA ALA A 117 -4.56 1.39 -11.94
C ALA A 117 -4.68 2.03 -10.54
N ALA A 118 -5.05 1.26 -9.52
CA ALA A 118 -5.24 1.74 -8.16
C ALA A 118 -3.94 1.61 -7.34
N ILE A 119 -3.06 2.60 -7.47
CA ILE A 119 -1.74 2.62 -6.80
C ILE A 119 -1.81 3.48 -5.53
N LYS A 120 -1.38 2.92 -4.40
CA LYS A 120 -1.04 3.67 -3.18
C LYS A 120 0.48 3.79 -3.09
N ALA A 121 0.95 4.98 -2.74
CA ALA A 121 2.38 5.27 -2.61
C ALA A 121 2.68 5.91 -1.25
N VAL A 122 3.88 5.64 -0.73
CA VAL A 122 4.46 6.28 0.46
C VAL A 122 5.92 6.56 0.17
N ARG A 123 6.34 7.80 0.38
CA ARG A 123 7.74 8.20 0.25
C ARG A 123 8.51 7.82 1.50
N TRP A 124 9.72 7.35 1.30
CA TRP A 124 10.64 6.99 2.35
C TRP A 124 11.96 7.72 2.11
N LEU A 125 12.33 8.56 3.08
CA LEU A 125 13.59 9.28 3.10
C LEU A 125 14.57 8.63 4.10
N LEU A 126 15.71 8.17 3.59
CA LEU A 126 16.86 7.76 4.38
C LEU A 126 17.99 8.78 4.16
N PRO A 127 18.23 9.71 5.09
CA PRO A 127 19.18 10.81 4.91
C PRO A 127 20.64 10.37 5.16
N GLU A 128 21.59 11.01 4.47
CA GLU A 128 23.03 10.88 4.75
C GLU A 128 23.36 11.53 6.10
N ILE A 129 24.13 10.83 6.95
CA ILE A 129 24.74 11.44 8.13
C ILE A 129 25.86 12.37 7.65
N ARG A 130 25.73 13.66 7.92
CA ARG A 130 26.84 14.62 7.80
C ARG A 130 27.72 14.61 9.03
#